data_AF-A0AAU1UMI9-F1
#
_entry.id   AF-A0AAU1UMI9-F1
#
_cell.length_a   1.000
_cell.length_b   1.000
_cell.length_c   1.000
_cell.angle_alpha   90.00
_cell.angle_beta   90.00
_cell.angle_gamma   90.00
#
_symmetry.space_group_name_H-M   'P 1'
#
loop_
_entity.id
_entity.type
_entity.pdbx_description
1 polymer ?
#
loop_
_entity_poly.entity_id
_entity_poly.type
_entity_poly.pdbx_seq_one_letter_code
_entity_poly.pdbx_strand_id
1 'polypeptide(L)'
;MGVDDVATRRGQHYGTVFIDCETGQPLDLLPGRDAATLANWLREHPGSEIICRDRAGAYAEGARTGAPNAIQVADRFHLWQNLGTAVERSVRRHNNCLKSAAVSDEGLTNDAVADHADAEKEMSPIEARIRERHATVHALLAQGHGICEIARELHMGGNTVRRTARAETPEQLLTGRRQPRPSQLDPYKAHLDKRWA
;
A
#
# COMPACT_ATOMS: atom_id res chain seq x y z
N MET A 1 -6.25 -14.50 23.91
CA MET A 1 -4.93 -14.17 23.35
C MET A 1 -5.05 -14.01 21.84
N GLY A 2 -4.44 -12.97 21.29
CA GLY A 2 -4.38 -12.66 19.87
C GLY A 2 -3.03 -13.09 19.30
N VAL A 3 -3.02 -13.66 18.09
CA VAL A 3 -1.79 -14.01 17.38
C VAL A 3 -1.84 -13.53 15.93
N ASP A 4 -0.77 -12.88 15.49
CA ASP A 4 -0.65 -12.33 14.14
C ASP A 4 0.82 -12.28 13.65
N ASP A 5 0.99 -12.12 12.34
CA ASP A 5 2.28 -11.90 11.67
C ASP A 5 2.69 -10.42 11.76
N VAL A 6 3.92 -10.15 12.22
CA VAL A 6 4.55 -8.83 12.10
C VAL A 6 5.80 -8.90 11.23
N ALA A 7 5.93 -7.96 10.30
CA ALA A 7 7.12 -7.83 9.47
C ALA A 7 8.09 -6.80 10.06
N THR A 8 9.24 -7.23 10.57
CA THR A 8 10.29 -6.34 11.10
C THR A 8 11.06 -5.62 9.99
N ARG A 9 11.14 -6.25 8.82
CA ARG A 9 11.58 -5.65 7.56
C ARG A 9 10.58 -6.02 6.48
N ARG A 10 9.98 -5.00 5.84
CA ARG A 10 8.87 -5.14 4.89
C ARG A 10 9.07 -6.32 3.93
N GLY A 11 8.30 -7.39 4.14
CA GLY A 11 8.26 -8.57 3.27
C GLY A 11 9.48 -9.51 3.32
N GLN A 12 10.40 -9.34 4.27
CA GLN A 12 11.64 -10.13 4.33
C GLN A 12 11.71 -10.99 5.60
N HIS A 13 11.45 -10.39 6.75
CA HIS A 13 11.55 -11.07 8.05
C HIS A 13 10.22 -10.94 8.77
N TYR A 14 9.59 -12.09 9.01
CA TYR A 14 8.34 -12.21 9.73
C TYR A 14 8.59 -12.74 11.14
N GLY A 15 7.84 -12.23 12.09
CA GLY A 15 7.72 -12.76 13.44
C GLY A 15 6.25 -12.95 13.80
N THR A 16 6.01 -13.76 14.82
CA THR A 16 4.69 -14.01 15.40
C THR A 16 4.55 -13.14 16.65
N VAL A 17 3.60 -12.22 16.64
CA VAL A 17 3.28 -11.40 17.82
C VAL A 17 2.13 -12.02 18.58
N PHE A 18 2.24 -12.02 19.91
CA PHE A 18 1.22 -12.46 20.84
C PHE A 18 0.69 -11.25 21.59
N ILE A 19 -0.62 -11.11 21.68
CA ILE A 19 -1.28 -9.96 22.31
C ILE A 19 -2.32 -10.47 23.29
N ASP A 20 -2.40 -9.84 24.45
CA ASP A 20 -3.51 -10.05 25.36
C ASP A 20 -4.77 -9.37 24.80
N CYS A 21 -5.83 -10.14 24.56
CA CYS A 21 -7.04 -9.60 23.91
C CYS A 21 -7.85 -8.65 24.80
N GLU A 22 -7.68 -8.71 26.12
CA GLU A 22 -8.45 -7.92 27.07
C GLU A 22 -7.79 -6.57 27.32
N THR A 23 -6.47 -6.59 27.49
CA THR A 23 -5.66 -5.40 27.81
C THR A 23 -5.06 -4.74 26.58
N GLY A 24 -4.99 -5.46 25.46
CA GLY A 24 -4.32 -5.02 24.23
C GLY A 24 -2.78 -4.96 24.35
N GLN A 25 -2.21 -5.48 25.43
CA GLN A 25 -0.77 -5.45 25.65
C GLN A 25 -0.05 -6.57 24.88
N PRO A 26 1.13 -6.32 24.30
CA PRO A 26 1.98 -7.38 23.78
C PRO A 26 2.38 -8.35 24.89
N LEU A 27 2.18 -9.63 24.66
CA LEU A 27 2.65 -10.71 25.53
C LEU A 27 4.06 -11.14 25.13
N ASP A 28 4.30 -11.32 23.83
CA ASP A 28 5.58 -11.78 23.31
C ASP A 28 5.72 -11.51 21.80
N LEU A 29 6.94 -11.62 21.28
CA LEU A 29 7.27 -11.55 19.86
C LEU A 29 8.35 -12.58 19.52
N LEU A 30 7.98 -13.60 18.76
CA LEU A 30 8.89 -14.66 18.34
C LEU A 30 9.28 -14.53 16.86
N PRO A 31 10.49 -14.98 16.48
CA PRO A 31 10.85 -15.08 15.07
C PRO A 31 10.07 -16.21 14.37
N GLY A 32 9.78 -16.01 13.08
CA GLY A 32 9.07 -17.00 12.28
C GLY A 32 7.55 -16.96 12.43
N ARG A 33 6.88 -17.79 11.64
CA ARG A 33 5.41 -17.84 11.53
C ARG A 33 4.84 -19.24 11.30
N ASP A 34 5.62 -20.26 11.67
CA ASP A 34 5.21 -21.64 11.49
C ASP A 34 4.33 -22.13 12.65
N ALA A 35 3.66 -23.25 12.42
CA ALA A 35 2.77 -23.86 13.41
C ALA A 35 3.52 -24.31 14.67
N ALA A 36 4.79 -24.71 14.54
CA ALA A 36 5.59 -25.23 15.64
C ALA A 36 5.95 -24.11 16.64
N THR A 37 6.30 -22.92 16.16
CA THR A 37 6.56 -21.74 16.98
C THR A 37 5.37 -21.43 17.89
N LEU A 38 4.16 -21.33 17.32
CA LEU A 38 2.94 -21.08 18.09
C LEU A 38 2.64 -22.24 19.07
N ALA A 39 2.74 -23.49 18.60
CA ALA A 39 2.42 -24.64 19.44
C ALA A 39 3.37 -24.78 20.65
N ASN A 40 4.66 -24.48 20.45
CA ASN A 40 5.65 -24.49 21.53
C ASN A 40 5.37 -23.42 22.55
N TRP A 41 5.13 -22.18 22.10
CA TRP A 41 4.81 -21.07 23.00
C TRP A 41 3.57 -21.34 23.85
N LEU A 42 2.51 -21.88 23.25
CA LEU A 42 1.27 -22.25 23.97
C LEU A 42 1.47 -23.36 25.02
N ARG A 43 2.41 -24.29 24.79
CA ARG A 43 2.73 -25.33 25.77
C ARG A 43 3.52 -24.78 26.96
N GLU A 44 4.36 -23.78 26.72
CA GLU A 44 5.10 -23.07 27.77
C GLU A 44 4.22 -22.08 28.54
N HIS A 45 3.15 -21.58 27.91
CA HIS A 45 2.21 -20.60 28.46
C HIS A 45 0.77 -21.15 28.48
N PRO A 46 0.47 -22.15 29.32
CA PRO A 46 -0.86 -22.72 29.41
C PRO A 46 -1.87 -21.70 29.97
N GLY A 47 -3.14 -21.84 29.58
CA GLY A 47 -4.25 -21.03 30.11
C GLY A 47 -5.00 -20.21 29.08
N SER A 48 -4.57 -20.21 27.80
CA SER A 48 -5.36 -19.58 26.73
C SER A 48 -6.66 -20.35 26.48
N GLU A 49 -7.80 -19.74 26.83
CA GLU A 49 -9.13 -20.30 26.53
C GLU A 49 -9.65 -19.88 25.15
N ILE A 50 -9.27 -18.68 24.69
CA ILE A 50 -9.66 -18.11 23.40
C ILE A 50 -8.40 -17.65 22.67
N ILE A 51 -8.25 -18.09 21.43
CA ILE A 51 -7.18 -17.67 20.52
C ILE A 51 -7.81 -16.95 19.33
N CYS A 52 -7.68 -15.62 19.31
CA CYS A 52 -8.02 -14.80 18.16
C CYS A 52 -6.83 -14.83 17.20
N ARG A 53 -7.01 -15.36 16.00
CA ARG A 53 -5.91 -15.52 15.03
C ARG A 53 -6.31 -15.04 13.66
N ASP A 54 -5.32 -14.73 12.83
CA ASP A 54 -5.52 -14.43 11.42
C ASP A 54 -6.12 -15.65 10.66
N ARG A 55 -6.19 -15.62 9.32
CA ARG A 55 -6.73 -16.78 8.56
C ARG A 55 -5.68 -17.76 8.06
N ALA A 56 -4.43 -17.68 8.51
CA ALA A 56 -3.36 -18.59 8.10
C ALA A 56 -3.58 -20.01 8.62
N GLY A 57 -3.26 -20.99 7.78
CA GLY A 57 -3.34 -22.41 8.14
C GLY A 57 -2.37 -22.79 9.26
N ALA A 58 -1.17 -22.21 9.24
CA ALA A 58 -0.12 -22.48 10.22
C ALA A 58 -0.55 -22.14 11.66
N TYR A 59 -1.19 -20.99 11.88
CA TYR A 59 -1.68 -20.64 13.21
C TYR A 59 -2.88 -21.49 13.65
N ALA A 60 -3.76 -21.89 12.72
CA ALA A 60 -4.84 -22.80 13.05
C ALA A 60 -4.33 -24.18 13.52
N GLU A 61 -3.28 -24.68 12.86
CA GLU A 61 -2.58 -25.92 13.22
C GLU A 61 -1.82 -25.78 14.54
N GLY A 62 -1.05 -24.70 14.70
CA GLY A 62 -0.29 -24.41 15.91
C GLY A 62 -1.17 -24.28 17.14
N ALA A 63 -2.30 -23.56 17.02
CA ALA A 63 -3.30 -23.45 18.09
C ALA A 63 -3.92 -24.81 18.44
N ARG A 64 -4.30 -25.62 17.44
CA ARG A 64 -4.86 -26.97 17.69
C ARG A 64 -3.87 -27.89 18.39
N THR A 65 -2.57 -27.73 18.10
CA THR A 65 -1.51 -28.57 18.65
C THR A 65 -1.06 -28.10 20.04
N GLY A 66 -0.90 -26.80 20.25
CA GLY A 66 -0.39 -26.21 21.49
C GLY A 66 -1.46 -25.97 22.55
N ALA A 67 -2.70 -25.70 22.15
CA ALA A 67 -3.82 -25.46 23.04
C ALA A 67 -5.11 -26.08 22.45
N PRO A 68 -5.24 -27.42 22.45
CA PRO A 68 -6.35 -28.12 21.80
C PRO A 68 -7.72 -27.78 22.36
N ASN A 69 -7.78 -27.35 23.63
CA ASN A 69 -9.02 -26.95 24.30
C ASN A 69 -9.38 -25.48 24.07
N ALA A 70 -8.50 -24.69 23.46
CA ALA A 70 -8.75 -23.28 23.19
C ALA A 70 -9.70 -23.10 22.01
N ILE A 71 -10.65 -22.18 22.15
CA ILE A 71 -11.56 -21.80 21.08
C ILE A 71 -10.81 -20.88 20.12
N GLN A 72 -10.74 -21.29 18.85
CA GLN A 72 -10.15 -20.46 17.80
C GLN A 72 -11.20 -19.52 17.20
N VAL A 73 -10.90 -18.22 17.23
CA VAL A 73 -11.74 -17.16 16.65
C VAL A 73 -10.97 -16.50 15.52
N ALA A 74 -11.64 -16.27 14.39
CA ALA A 74 -11.04 -15.52 13.29
C ALA A 74 -10.99 -14.03 13.64
N ASP A 75 -9.82 -13.42 13.44
CA ASP A 75 -9.63 -12.00 13.67
C ASP A 75 -10.53 -11.13 12.76
N ARG A 76 -11.12 -10.11 13.37
CA ARG A 76 -12.11 -9.24 12.74
C ARG A 76 -11.50 -8.39 11.63
N PHE A 77 -10.29 -7.86 11.83
CA PHE A 77 -9.63 -7.03 10.82
C PHE A 77 -9.42 -7.83 9.53
N HIS A 78 -8.93 -9.07 9.66
CA HIS A 78 -8.73 -9.95 8.51
C HIS A 78 -10.02 -10.29 7.78
N LEU A 79 -11.16 -10.45 8.48
CA LEU A 79 -12.46 -10.65 7.84
C LEU A 79 -12.87 -9.44 6.98
N TRP A 80 -12.75 -8.23 7.54
CA TRP A 80 -13.06 -7.00 6.81
C TRP A 80 -12.13 -6.76 5.62
N GLN A 81 -10.82 -6.99 5.79
CA GLN A 81 -9.84 -6.84 4.73
C GLN A 81 -10.08 -7.82 3.58
N ASN A 82 -10.41 -9.08 3.90
CA ASN A 82 -10.75 -10.09 2.91
C ASN A 82 -12.04 -9.71 2.15
N LEU A 83 -13.07 -9.22 2.84
CA LEU A 83 -14.30 -8.74 2.21
C LEU A 83 -14.01 -7.57 1.26
N GLY A 84 -13.30 -6.54 1.73
CA GLY A 84 -12.95 -5.37 0.91
C GLY A 84 -12.16 -5.78 -0.34
N THR A 85 -11.18 -6.68 -0.19
CA THR A 85 -10.39 -7.22 -1.31
C THR A 85 -11.27 -7.99 -2.30
N ALA A 86 -12.21 -8.80 -1.81
CA ALA A 86 -13.13 -9.56 -2.67
C ALA A 86 -14.06 -8.64 -3.46
N VAL A 87 -14.62 -7.62 -2.80
CA VAL A 87 -15.46 -6.59 -3.44
C VAL A 87 -14.65 -5.83 -4.49
N GLU A 88 -13.44 -5.37 -4.17
CA GLU A 88 -12.57 -4.67 -5.11
C GLU A 88 -12.28 -5.51 -6.36
N ARG A 89 -11.95 -6.79 -6.19
CA ARG A 89 -11.73 -7.73 -7.30
C ARG A 89 -12.98 -7.91 -8.15
N SER A 90 -14.14 -8.06 -7.51
CA SER A 90 -15.42 -8.22 -8.20
C SER A 90 -15.76 -6.97 -9.03
N VAL A 91 -15.68 -5.79 -8.43
CA VAL A 91 -15.95 -4.51 -9.10
C VAL A 91 -14.98 -4.30 -10.26
N ARG A 92 -13.68 -4.56 -10.07
CA ARG A 92 -12.69 -4.45 -11.16
C ARG A 92 -12.99 -5.37 -12.32
N ARG A 93 -13.39 -6.62 -12.05
CA ARG A 93 -13.76 -7.60 -13.08
C ARG A 93 -14.99 -7.15 -13.88
N HIS A 94 -15.97 -6.53 -13.23
CA HIS A 94 -17.23 -6.10 -13.86
C HIS A 94 -17.28 -4.61 -14.20
N ASN A 95 -16.13 -3.91 -14.19
CA ASN A 95 -16.07 -2.46 -14.41
C ASN A 95 -16.69 -2.05 -15.76
N ASN A 96 -16.52 -2.86 -16.81
CA ASN A 96 -17.11 -2.57 -18.12
C ASN A 96 -18.64 -2.60 -18.10
N CYS A 97 -19.26 -3.44 -17.28
CA CYS A 97 -20.71 -3.49 -17.11
C CYS A 97 -21.25 -2.23 -16.42
N LEU A 98 -20.45 -1.65 -15.50
CA LEU A 98 -20.78 -0.39 -14.84
C LEU A 98 -20.66 0.81 -15.81
N LYS A 99 -19.68 0.78 -16.71
CA LYS A 99 -19.55 1.80 -17.76
C LYS A 99 -20.71 1.77 -18.74
N SER A 100 -21.14 0.58 -19.18
CA SER A 100 -22.32 0.48 -20.06
C SER A 100 -23.61 0.94 -19.39
N ALA A 101 -23.73 0.78 -18.07
CA ALA A 101 -24.88 1.32 -17.32
C ALA A 101 -24.83 2.86 -17.18
N ALA A 102 -23.64 3.44 -17.03
CA ALA A 102 -23.47 4.90 -16.97
C ALA A 102 -23.74 5.60 -18.31
N VAL A 103 -23.42 4.95 -19.44
CA VAL A 103 -23.68 5.49 -20.79
C VAL A 103 -25.18 5.41 -21.17
N SER A 104 -25.94 4.49 -20.56
CA SER A 104 -27.39 4.37 -20.78
C SER A 104 -28.21 5.42 -20.02
N ASP A 105 -27.58 6.21 -19.14
CA ASP A 105 -28.20 7.30 -18.38
C ASP A 105 -27.72 8.69 -18.87
N GLU A 106 -27.26 8.79 -20.12
CA GLU A 106 -27.01 10.09 -20.76
C GLU A 106 -28.32 10.69 -21.28
N GLY A 107 -29.13 11.10 -20.30
CA GLY A 107 -30.29 11.96 -20.44
C GLY A 107 -30.28 13.10 -19.42
N LEU A 108 -29.12 13.55 -18.96
CA LEU A 108 -28.97 14.79 -18.21
C LEU A 108 -27.74 15.57 -18.69
N THR A 109 -28.03 16.61 -19.45
CA THR A 109 -27.14 17.68 -19.88
C THR A 109 -26.41 18.30 -18.69
N ASN A 110 -25.09 18.12 -18.61
CA ASN A 110 -24.22 19.03 -17.88
C ASN A 110 -23.61 20.01 -18.87
N ASP A 111 -24.44 20.95 -19.33
CA ASP A 111 -23.97 22.25 -19.78
C ASP A 111 -23.81 23.16 -18.55
N ALA A 112 -22.74 23.96 -18.56
CA ALA A 112 -22.18 24.78 -17.48
C ALA A 112 -21.37 23.98 -16.44
N VAL A 113 -20.05 24.14 -16.33
CA VAL A 113 -19.35 25.41 -16.17
C VAL A 113 -18.01 25.38 -16.90
N ALA A 114 -17.93 26.12 -18.01
CA ALA A 114 -16.68 26.76 -18.41
C ALA A 114 -16.55 28.09 -17.65
N ASP A 115 -15.30 28.49 -17.45
CA ASP A 115 -14.81 29.71 -16.76
C ASP A 115 -14.75 29.70 -15.22
N HIS A 116 -13.57 29.29 -14.73
CA HIS A 116 -12.72 30.25 -14.00
C HIS A 116 -11.27 30.09 -14.47
N ALA A 117 -10.81 31.09 -15.21
CA ALA A 117 -9.41 31.35 -15.54
C ALA A 117 -8.60 31.70 -14.29
N ASP A 118 -7.31 31.36 -14.35
CA ASP A 118 -6.18 32.00 -13.67
C ASP A 118 -6.24 32.16 -12.15
N ALA A 119 -6.01 31.05 -11.44
CA ALA A 119 -5.20 31.09 -10.23
C ALA A 119 -3.82 30.51 -10.58
N GLU A 120 -2.77 31.30 -10.43
CA GLU A 120 -1.39 30.83 -10.47
C GLU A 120 -1.23 29.70 -9.45
N LYS A 121 -1.36 28.45 -9.91
CA LYS A 121 -1.10 27.29 -9.07
C LYS A 121 0.40 27.27 -8.80
N GLU A 122 0.79 27.60 -7.56
CA GLU A 122 2.13 27.32 -7.06
C GLU A 122 2.51 25.89 -7.46
N MET A 123 3.60 25.79 -8.22
CA MET A 123 4.08 24.53 -8.78
C MET A 123 4.37 23.55 -7.64
N SER A 124 3.73 22.38 -7.67
CA SER A 124 3.99 21.35 -6.67
C SER A 124 5.47 20.93 -6.74
N PRO A 125 6.14 20.61 -5.61
CA PRO A 125 7.51 20.08 -5.62
C PRO A 125 7.69 18.87 -6.54
N ILE A 126 6.62 18.09 -6.77
CA ILE A 126 6.62 16.95 -7.69
C ILE A 126 6.63 17.41 -9.15
N GLU A 127 5.86 18.45 -9.48
CA GLU A 127 5.80 19.04 -10.82
C GLU A 127 7.15 19.67 -11.18
N ALA A 128 7.77 20.39 -10.25
CA ALA A 128 9.11 20.94 -10.40
C ALA A 128 10.14 19.84 -10.72
N ARG A 129 10.14 18.75 -9.94
CA ARG A 129 11.05 17.62 -10.15
C ARG A 129 10.82 16.89 -11.48
N ILE A 130 9.57 16.83 -11.96
CA ILE A 130 9.25 16.22 -13.26
C ILE A 130 9.76 17.10 -14.41
N ARG A 131 9.57 18.41 -14.32
CA ARG A 131 10.08 19.38 -15.30
C ARG A 131 11.60 19.41 -15.34
N GLU A 132 12.25 19.45 -14.18
CA GLU A 132 13.71 19.38 -14.06
C GLU A 132 14.25 18.10 -14.70
N ARG A 133 13.69 16.93 -14.34
CA ARG A 133 14.10 15.66 -14.94
C ARG A 133 13.91 15.63 -16.46
N HIS A 134 12.80 16.17 -16.95
CA HIS A 134 12.54 16.26 -18.39
C HIS A 134 13.61 17.10 -19.08
N ALA A 135 13.90 18.29 -18.55
CA ALA A 135 14.93 19.18 -19.07
C ALA A 135 16.32 18.52 -19.08
N THR A 136 16.74 17.87 -18.00
CA THR A 136 18.04 17.21 -17.91
C THR A 136 18.17 16.05 -18.92
N VAL A 137 17.13 15.21 -19.05
CA VAL A 137 17.15 14.10 -20.02
C VAL A 137 17.21 14.62 -21.46
N HIS A 138 16.43 15.64 -21.80
CA HIS A 138 16.43 16.22 -23.14
C HIS A 138 17.74 16.96 -23.47
N ALA A 139 18.38 17.61 -22.48
CA ALA A 139 19.70 18.22 -22.67
C ALA A 139 20.78 17.17 -23.00
N LEU A 140 20.80 16.04 -22.30
CA LEU A 140 21.75 14.95 -22.57
C LEU A 140 21.47 14.25 -23.91
N LEU A 141 20.20 14.11 -24.29
CA LEU A 141 19.83 13.61 -25.62
C LEU A 141 20.30 14.56 -26.74
N ALA A 142 20.16 15.88 -26.54
CA ALA A 142 20.64 16.89 -27.49
C ALA A 142 22.17 16.88 -27.62
N GLN A 143 22.88 16.47 -26.58
CA GLN A 143 24.34 16.24 -26.57
C GLN A 143 24.75 14.89 -27.20
N GLY A 144 23.78 14.07 -27.64
CA GLY A 144 24.03 12.80 -28.33
C GLY A 144 24.16 11.58 -27.42
N HIS A 145 23.91 11.70 -26.12
CA HIS A 145 24.00 10.57 -25.20
C HIS A 145 22.89 9.54 -25.44
N GLY A 146 23.26 8.26 -25.35
CA GLY A 146 22.30 7.16 -25.47
C GLY A 146 21.43 6.97 -24.22
N ILE A 147 20.25 6.38 -24.37
CA ILE A 147 19.31 6.13 -23.24
C ILE A 147 19.96 5.36 -22.08
N CYS A 148 20.80 4.36 -22.37
CA CYS A 148 21.49 3.58 -21.34
C CYS A 148 22.57 4.38 -20.60
N GLU A 149 23.21 5.30 -21.31
CA GLU A 149 24.24 6.18 -20.74
C GLU A 149 23.62 7.20 -19.80
N ILE A 150 22.54 7.86 -20.23
CA ILE A 150 21.73 8.78 -19.41
C ILE A 150 21.19 8.06 -18.16
N ALA A 151 20.74 6.81 -18.31
CA ALA A 151 20.25 6.00 -17.19
C ALA A 151 21.35 5.76 -16.14
N ARG A 152 22.58 5.49 -16.58
CA ARG A 152 23.74 5.27 -15.71
C ARG A 152 24.19 6.57 -15.04
N GLU A 153 24.27 7.65 -15.80
CA GLU A 153 24.73 8.97 -15.35
C GLU A 153 23.77 9.58 -14.31
N LEU A 154 22.45 9.50 -14.57
CA LEU A 154 21.45 10.05 -13.66
C LEU A 154 21.00 9.06 -12.57
N HIS A 155 21.60 7.86 -12.51
CA HIS A 155 21.19 6.77 -11.64
C HIS A 155 19.67 6.46 -11.71
N MET A 156 19.12 6.49 -12.92
CA MET A 156 17.70 6.27 -13.19
C MET A 156 17.47 4.92 -13.89
N GLY A 157 16.32 4.30 -13.64
CA GLY A 157 15.90 3.12 -14.40
C GLY A 157 15.70 3.46 -15.88
N GLY A 158 16.20 2.63 -16.79
CA GLY A 158 16.13 2.88 -18.24
C GLY A 158 14.71 3.08 -18.81
N ASN A 159 13.70 2.46 -18.19
CA ASN A 159 12.30 2.70 -18.53
C ASN A 159 11.82 4.12 -18.19
N THR A 160 12.35 4.72 -17.12
CA THR A 160 12.07 6.11 -16.75
C THR A 160 12.68 7.06 -17.77
N VAL A 161 13.95 6.85 -18.14
CA VAL A 161 14.63 7.66 -19.16
C VAL A 161 13.90 7.54 -20.51
N ARG A 162 13.57 6.33 -20.94
CA ARG A 162 12.82 6.10 -22.19
C ARG A 162 11.44 6.76 -22.19
N ARG A 163 10.71 6.72 -21.07
CA ARG A 163 9.42 7.40 -20.94
C ARG A 163 9.58 8.91 -21.00
N THR A 164 10.59 9.47 -20.33
CA THR A 164 10.88 10.91 -20.35
C THR A 164 11.32 11.37 -21.74
N ALA A 165 12.17 10.60 -22.42
CA ALA A 165 12.64 10.89 -23.78
C ALA A 165 11.52 10.90 -24.83
N ARG A 166 10.48 10.05 -24.64
CA ARG A 166 9.30 10.02 -25.51
C ARG A 166 8.32 11.16 -25.26
N ALA A 167 8.41 11.83 -24.11
CA ALA A 167 7.55 12.95 -23.79
C ALA A 167 8.14 14.22 -24.41
N GLU A 168 7.43 14.81 -25.36
CA GLU A 168 7.84 16.06 -26.02
C GLU A 168 7.78 17.22 -25.03
N THR A 169 6.77 17.24 -24.15
CA THR A 169 6.62 18.24 -23.10
C THR A 169 6.54 17.58 -21.73
N PRO A 170 7.02 18.25 -20.66
CA PRO A 170 6.88 17.76 -19.29
C PRO A 170 5.42 17.47 -18.90
N GLU A 171 4.47 18.21 -19.48
CA GLU A 171 3.03 18.12 -19.22
C GLU A 171 2.46 16.74 -19.59
N GLN A 172 3.04 16.07 -20.60
CA GLN A 172 2.68 14.70 -20.97
C GLN A 172 3.06 13.67 -19.87
N LEU A 173 3.98 14.03 -18.96
CA LEU A 173 4.32 13.21 -17.79
C LEU A 173 3.48 13.55 -16.54
N LEU A 174 2.70 14.64 -16.59
CA LEU A 174 1.87 15.14 -15.49
C LEU A 174 0.44 14.59 -15.52
N THR A 175 0.05 13.83 -16.56
CA THR A 175 -1.33 13.34 -16.70
C THR A 175 -1.69 12.25 -15.66
N GLY A 176 -2.61 12.59 -14.74
CA GLY A 176 -3.73 11.72 -14.37
C GLY A 176 -3.69 10.93 -13.05
N ARG A 177 -2.60 10.82 -12.28
CA ARG A 177 -2.61 9.99 -11.05
C ARG A 177 -1.74 10.44 -9.86
N ARG A 178 -1.09 11.61 -9.92
CA ARG A 178 -0.04 11.97 -8.95
C ARG A 178 -0.21 13.34 -8.29
N GLN A 179 -1.42 13.85 -8.25
CA GLN A 179 -1.75 14.82 -7.21
C GLN A 179 -1.70 14.05 -5.88
N PRO A 180 -0.94 14.51 -4.86
CA PRO A 180 -0.99 13.92 -3.54
C PRO A 180 -2.45 13.95 -3.09
N ARG A 181 -3.07 12.77 -2.98
CA ARG A 181 -4.41 12.69 -2.41
C ARG A 181 -4.28 13.09 -0.95
N PRO A 182 -5.16 13.98 -0.45
CA PRO A 182 -5.19 14.28 0.96
C PRO A 182 -5.33 12.95 1.73
N SER A 183 -4.36 12.71 2.60
CA SER A 183 -4.31 11.54 3.47
C SER A 183 -4.87 11.91 4.82
N GLN A 184 -5.53 10.97 5.50
CA GLN A 184 -5.94 11.14 6.90
C GLN A 184 -4.74 11.44 7.82
N LEU A 185 -3.51 11.16 7.35
CA LEU A 185 -2.27 11.45 8.07
C LEU A 185 -1.75 12.88 7.86
N ASP A 186 -2.27 13.63 6.89
CA ASP A 186 -1.75 14.97 6.58
C ASP A 186 -1.74 15.93 7.78
N PRO A 187 -2.76 15.96 8.66
CA PRO A 187 -2.73 16.76 9.88
C PRO A 187 -1.62 16.37 10.86
N TYR A 188 -1.10 15.13 10.77
CA TYR A 188 -0.18 14.55 11.73
C TYR A 188 1.26 14.42 11.21
N LYS A 189 1.51 14.64 9.90
CA LYS A 189 2.84 14.47 9.27
C LYS A 189 3.94 15.25 9.99
N ALA A 190 3.71 16.52 10.31
CA ALA A 190 4.71 17.35 10.99
C ALA A 190 5.06 16.84 12.41
N HIS A 191 4.12 16.20 13.09
CA HIS A 191 4.37 15.56 14.39
C HIS A 191 5.17 14.26 14.22
N LEU A 192 4.83 13.47 13.20
CA LEU A 192 5.50 12.23 12.86
C LEU A 192 6.95 12.45 12.44
N ASP A 193 7.22 13.42 11.56
CA ASP A 193 8.55 13.71 11.05
C ASP A 193 9.53 14.13 12.16
N LYS A 194 9.04 14.88 13.18
CA LYS A 194 9.84 15.25 14.36
C LYS A 194 10.23 14.07 15.24
N ARG A 195 9.50 12.96 15.17
CA ARG A 195 9.69 11.78 16.01
C ARG A 195 10.56 10.72 15.33
N TRP A 196 10.75 10.84 14.02
CA TRP A 196 11.54 9.95 13.18
C TRP A 196 12.95 10.47 12.85
N ALA A 197 13.29 11.68 13.29
CA ALA A 197 14.64 12.24 13.29
C ALA A 197 15.38 11.87 14.58
#